data_AF-A0A938T808-F1
#
_entry.id   AF-A0A938T808-F1
#
_cell.length_a   1.000
_cell.length_b   1.000
_cell.length_c   1.000
_cell.angle_alpha   90.00
_cell.angle_beta   90.00
_cell.angle_gamma   90.00
#
_symmetry.space_group_name_H-M   'P 1'
#
loop_
_entity.id
_entity.type
_entity.pdbx_description
1 polymer ?
#
loop_
_entity_poly.entity_id
_entity_poly.type
_entity_poly.pdbx_seq_one_letter_code
_entity_poly.pdbx_strand_id
1 'polypeptide(L)'
;MLPREGIVVNPSLLRERYNASELGKDALDGRIVHKLQLDAKAAQIRLRQMLLWVEPSNWTIVRMETMPYQGRVLRLSFAYELVGGTHWLPRTLQASFETTGRDTTDRMELLQVDPDTPQRSEMRRPLRSGTITVRYSDYKLNVGLPDELFEQQNRPVQR
;
A
#
# COMPACT_ATOMS: atom_id res chain seq x y z
N MET A 1 -3.84 14.70 0.11
CA MET A 1 -3.96 13.75 -1.02
C MET A 1 -3.60 12.36 -0.55
N LEU A 2 -4.49 11.38 -0.74
CA LEU A 2 -4.26 9.98 -0.40
C LEU A 2 -3.13 9.40 -1.27
N PRO A 3 -2.16 8.64 -0.72
CA PRO A 3 -1.16 7.96 -1.54
C PRO A 3 -1.86 6.87 -2.37
N ARG A 4 -2.06 7.11 -3.67
CA ARG A 4 -2.67 6.15 -4.61
C ARG A 4 -1.90 4.83 -4.65
N GLU A 5 -0.59 4.89 -4.43
CA GLU A 5 0.35 3.77 -4.50
C GLU A 5 0.24 2.79 -3.32
N GLY A 6 -0.44 3.15 -2.22
CA GLY A 6 -0.57 2.31 -1.03
C GLY A 6 -1.88 1.54 -0.89
N ILE A 7 -2.89 1.85 -1.73
CA ILE A 7 -4.27 1.31 -1.58
C ILE A 7 -4.53 0.16 -2.56
N VAL A 8 -3.89 0.18 -3.74
CA VAL A 8 -3.99 -0.90 -4.72
C VAL A 8 -2.82 -1.86 -4.52
N VAL A 9 -3.03 -2.87 -3.67
CA VAL A 9 -2.06 -3.96 -3.52
C VAL A 9 -2.21 -4.91 -4.70
N ASN A 10 -1.21 -4.92 -5.57
CA ASN A 10 -1.07 -5.92 -6.63
C ASN A 10 -0.03 -6.96 -6.17
N PRO A 11 -0.44 -8.17 -5.76
CA PRO A 11 0.48 -9.19 -5.28
C PRO A 11 1.55 -9.59 -6.30
N SER A 12 1.26 -9.53 -7.61
CA SER A 12 2.23 -9.83 -8.65
C SER A 12 3.42 -8.87 -8.62
N LEU A 13 3.16 -7.58 -8.37
CA LEU A 13 4.22 -6.58 -8.21
C LEU A 13 5.09 -6.85 -6.98
N LEU A 14 4.56 -7.49 -5.93
CA LEU A 14 5.36 -7.86 -4.77
C LEU A 14 6.42 -8.90 -5.13
N ARG A 15 6.01 -9.94 -5.88
CA ARG A 15 6.92 -11.00 -6.35
C ARG A 15 8.02 -10.45 -7.27
N GLU A 16 7.64 -9.54 -8.16
CA GLU A 16 8.59 -8.93 -9.10
C GLU A 16 9.62 -8.05 -8.39
N ARG A 17 9.18 -7.22 -7.45
CA ARG A 17 9.99 -6.12 -6.89
C ARG A 17 10.72 -6.47 -5.59
N TYR A 18 10.35 -7.55 -4.91
CA TYR A 18 10.89 -7.88 -3.58
C TYR A 18 11.37 -9.33 -3.49
N ASN A 19 12.38 -9.55 -2.67
CA ASN A 19 12.75 -10.87 -2.16
C ASN A 19 12.03 -11.09 -0.83
N ALA A 20 11.50 -12.30 -0.62
CA ALA A 20 10.82 -12.65 0.62
C ALA A 20 11.73 -13.53 1.50
N SER A 21 11.80 -13.21 2.78
CA SER A 21 12.39 -14.05 3.82
C SER A 21 11.34 -14.36 4.89
N GLU A 22 11.29 -15.61 5.36
CA GLU A 22 10.40 -15.98 6.45
C GLU A 22 11.04 -15.60 7.79
N LEU A 23 10.32 -14.80 8.58
CA LEU A 23 10.72 -14.44 9.95
C LEU A 23 10.21 -15.44 11.00
N GLY A 24 9.29 -16.33 10.59
CA GLY A 24 8.70 -17.36 11.42
C GLY A 24 7.17 -17.27 11.47
N LYS A 25 6.58 -17.82 12.52
CA LYS A 25 5.14 -17.78 12.78
C LYS A 25 4.81 -16.68 13.78
N ASP A 26 3.65 -16.06 13.61
CA ASP A 26 3.12 -15.01 14.48
C ASP A 26 1.67 -15.34 14.88
N ALA A 27 1.19 -14.75 15.97
CA ALA A 27 -0.19 -14.89 16.40
C ALA A 27 -0.96 -13.60 16.09
N LEU A 28 -1.88 -13.66 15.14
CA LEU A 28 -2.67 -12.52 14.69
C LEU A 28 -4.16 -12.79 14.91
N ASP A 29 -4.80 -11.99 15.76
CA ASP A 29 -6.24 -12.09 16.07
C ASP A 29 -6.66 -13.53 16.45
N GLY A 30 -5.82 -14.22 17.23
CA GLY A 30 -6.02 -15.60 17.69
C GLY A 30 -5.67 -16.69 16.67
N ARG A 31 -5.09 -16.34 15.52
CA ARG A 31 -4.70 -17.27 14.44
C ARG A 31 -3.19 -17.33 14.28
N ILE A 32 -2.67 -18.49 13.92
CA ILE A 32 -1.25 -18.66 13.60
C ILE A 32 -1.03 -18.33 12.12
N VAL A 33 -0.17 -17.36 11.85
CA VAL A 33 0.13 -16.87 10.49
C VAL A 33 1.63 -16.92 10.22
N HIS A 34 2.02 -17.04 8.95
CA HIS A 34 3.42 -16.88 8.54
C HIS A 34 3.77 -15.40 8.45
N LYS A 35 4.86 -14.99 9.07
CA LYS A 35 5.38 -13.63 9.00
C LYS A 35 6.56 -13.57 8.04
N LEU A 36 6.41 -12.78 7.00
CA LEU A 36 7.42 -12.60 5.96
C LEU A 36 7.97 -11.17 5.99
N GLN A 37 9.26 -11.02 5.77
CA GLN A 37 9.89 -9.75 5.45
C GLN A 37 10.15 -9.67 3.94
N LEU A 38 9.80 -8.52 3.36
CA LEU A 38 10.03 -8.21 1.96
C LEU A 38 11.12 -7.15 1.82
N ASP A 39 12.21 -7.52 1.15
CA ASP A 39 13.36 -6.67 0.88
C ASP A 39 13.36 -6.27 -0.61
N ALA A 40 13.51 -4.99 -0.91
CA ALA A 40 13.43 -4.49 -2.27
C ALA A 40 14.62 -5.00 -3.13
N LYS A 41 14.34 -5.46 -4.35
CA LYS A 41 15.38 -5.89 -5.30
C LYS A 41 16.14 -4.72 -5.93
N ALA A 42 15.50 -3.55 -6.03
CA ALA A 42 16.05 -2.37 -6.70
C ALA A 42 16.24 -1.21 -5.72
N ALA A 43 17.41 -0.57 -5.75
CA ALA A 43 17.78 0.54 -4.87
C ALA A 43 16.88 1.80 -5.01
N GLN A 44 16.16 1.92 -6.12
CA GLN A 44 15.24 3.04 -6.35
C GLN A 44 13.96 2.94 -5.49
N ILE A 45 13.66 1.77 -4.94
CA ILE A 45 12.51 1.57 -4.06
C ILE A 45 12.89 2.05 -2.65
N ARG A 46 12.39 3.22 -2.27
CA ARG A 46 12.66 3.86 -0.96
C ARG A 46 11.77 3.30 0.15
N LEU A 47 11.93 2.02 0.45
CA LEU A 47 11.25 1.33 1.53
C LEU A 47 12.29 0.89 2.58
N ARG A 48 12.05 1.19 3.86
CA ARG A 48 12.90 0.71 4.96
C ARG A 48 12.55 -0.72 5.34
N GLN A 49 11.25 -1.03 5.42
CA GLN A 49 10.77 -2.35 5.78
C GLN A 49 9.37 -2.59 5.23
N MET A 50 9.10 -3.82 4.78
CA MET A 50 7.75 -4.29 4.49
C MET A 50 7.60 -5.68 5.10
N LEU A 51 6.51 -5.87 5.83
CA LEU A 51 6.15 -7.11 6.50
C LEU A 51 4.80 -7.60 5.96
N LEU A 52 4.69 -8.90 5.75
CA LEU A 52 3.45 -9.57 5.39
C LEU A 52 3.11 -10.62 6.46
N TRP A 53 1.83 -10.75 6.76
CA TRP A 53 1.28 -11.86 7.51
C TRP A 53 0.37 -12.66 6.58
N VAL A 54 0.65 -13.96 6.44
CA VAL A 54 0.00 -14.85 5.48
C VAL A 54 -0.69 -15.99 6.21
N GLU A 55 -1.97 -16.21 5.88
CA GLU A 55 -2.78 -17.31 6.42
C GLU A 55 -2.34 -18.65 5.81
N PRO A 56 -1.83 -19.62 6.59
CA PRO A 56 -1.37 -20.90 6.05
C PRO A 56 -2.48 -21.74 5.41
N SER A 57 -3.74 -21.58 5.83
CA SER A 57 -4.83 -22.43 5.32
C SER A 57 -5.22 -22.12 3.88
N ASN A 58 -4.99 -20.89 3.41
CA ASN A 58 -5.42 -20.44 2.07
C ASN A 58 -4.41 -19.52 1.36
N TRP A 59 -3.24 -19.28 1.95
CA TRP A 59 -2.15 -18.47 1.40
C TRP A 59 -2.54 -17.01 1.07
N THR A 60 -3.54 -16.48 1.77
CA THR A 60 -3.96 -15.07 1.62
C THR A 60 -3.18 -14.14 2.55
N ILE A 61 -2.92 -12.91 2.12
CA ILE A 61 -2.23 -11.89 2.92
C ILE A 61 -3.25 -11.25 3.86
N VAL A 62 -3.23 -11.57 5.15
CA VAL A 62 -4.20 -11.02 6.12
C VAL A 62 -3.81 -9.62 6.63
N ARG A 63 -2.51 -9.33 6.65
CA ARG A 63 -1.97 -8.02 7.06
C ARG A 63 -0.71 -7.69 6.27
N MET A 64 -0.54 -6.42 5.97
CA MET A 64 0.69 -5.85 5.42
C MET A 64 1.07 -4.60 6.20
N GLU A 65 2.35 -4.46 6.52
CA GLU A 65 2.89 -3.26 7.15
C GLU A 65 4.05 -2.73 6.32
N THR A 66 4.00 -1.45 6.00
CA THR A 66 4.98 -0.76 5.17
C THR A 66 5.55 0.42 5.94
N MET A 67 6.87 0.41 6.11
CA MET A 67 7.64 1.49 6.71
C MET A 67 8.57 2.08 5.64
N PRO A 68 8.25 3.25 5.05
CA PRO A 68 9.18 4.02 4.24
C PRO A 68 10.21 4.75 5.13
N TYR A 69 11.32 5.17 4.53
CA TYR A 69 12.39 5.91 5.25
C TYR A 69 11.92 7.22 5.91
N GLN A 70 10.78 7.77 5.46
CA GLN A 70 10.17 8.98 6.02
C GLN A 70 9.35 8.75 7.30
N GLY A 71 9.39 7.53 7.88
CA GLY A 71 8.86 7.24 9.21
C GLY A 71 7.34 7.09 9.32
N ARG A 72 6.62 7.04 8.20
CA ARG A 72 5.15 6.90 8.18
C ARG A 72 4.75 5.43 8.03
N VAL A 73 4.20 4.83 9.06
CA VAL A 73 3.74 3.44 8.97
C VAL A 73 2.39 3.39 8.24
N LEU A 74 2.33 2.61 7.16
CA LEU A 74 1.09 2.23 6.49
C LEU A 74 0.78 0.78 6.89
N ARG A 75 -0.36 0.56 7.51
CA ARG A 75 -0.88 -0.78 7.83
C ARG A 75 -2.09 -1.07 6.95
N LEU A 76 -2.09 -2.22 6.30
CA LEU A 76 -3.22 -2.75 5.56
C LEU A 76 -3.70 -4.03 6.24
N SER A 77 -5.00 -4.17 6.42
CA SER A 77 -5.65 -5.40 6.87
C SER A 77 -6.65 -5.84 5.82
N PHE A 78 -6.67 -7.14 5.55
CA PHE A 78 -7.51 -7.74 4.51
C PHE A 78 -8.43 -8.78 5.12
N ALA A 79 -9.70 -8.73 4.74
CA ALA A 79 -10.64 -9.81 4.96
C ALA A 79 -10.99 -10.43 3.62
N TYR A 80 -10.90 -11.75 3.51
CA TYR A 80 -11.19 -12.49 2.29
C TYR A 80 -12.49 -13.28 2.41
N GLU A 81 -13.11 -13.56 1.27
CA GLU A 81 -14.19 -14.53 1.13
C GLU A 81 -13.91 -15.46 -0.05
N LEU A 82 -14.42 -16.70 0.04
CA LEU A 82 -14.32 -17.69 -1.03
C LEU A 82 -15.46 -17.45 -2.03
N VAL A 83 -15.13 -16.86 -3.17
CA VAL A 83 -16.08 -16.55 -4.25
C VAL A 83 -16.18 -17.74 -5.20
N GLY A 84 -17.41 -18.18 -5.48
CA GLY A 84 -17.70 -19.28 -6.40
C GLY A 84 -17.03 -20.60 -6.00
N GLY A 85 -16.77 -20.81 -4.70
CA GLY A 85 -16.13 -22.01 -4.16
C GLY A 85 -14.68 -22.24 -4.58
N THR A 86 -14.06 -21.30 -5.30
CA THR A 86 -12.80 -21.55 -6.02
C THR A 86 -11.74 -20.48 -5.78
N HIS A 87 -12.13 -19.21 -5.59
CA HIS A 87 -11.19 -18.10 -5.51
C HIS A 87 -11.34 -17.33 -4.21
N TRP A 88 -10.26 -17.20 -3.44
CA TRP A 88 -10.22 -16.31 -2.29
C TRP A 88 -9.98 -14.87 -2.76
N LEU A 89 -10.97 -14.00 -2.56
CA LEU A 89 -10.91 -12.60 -2.99
C LEU A 89 -11.13 -11.65 -1.80
N PRO A 90 -10.50 -10.45 -1.79
CA PRO A 90 -10.66 -9.51 -0.68
C PRO A 90 -12.09 -8.99 -0.60
N ARG A 91 -12.82 -9.31 0.45
CA ARG A 91 -14.12 -8.68 0.73
C ARG A 91 -13.96 -7.27 1.30
N THR A 92 -12.91 -7.03 2.07
CA THR A 92 -12.65 -5.74 2.70
C THR A 92 -11.14 -5.50 2.83
N LEU A 93 -10.73 -4.27 2.53
CA LEU A 93 -9.39 -3.75 2.76
C LEU A 93 -9.51 -2.56 3.71
N GLN A 94 -8.79 -2.59 4.83
CA GLN A 94 -8.66 -1.47 5.73
C GLN A 94 -7.21 -0.97 5.70
N ALA A 95 -7.01 0.27 5.25
CA ALA A 95 -5.73 0.94 5.29
C ALA A 95 -5.71 1.97 6.40
N SER A 96 -4.75 1.91 7.31
CA SER A 96 -4.51 2.93 8.32
C SER A 96 -3.10 3.48 8.18
N PHE A 97 -2.95 4.79 8.30
CA PHE A 97 -1.65 5.44 8.29
C PHE A 97 -1.52 6.38 9.49
N GLU A 98 -0.37 6.31 10.14
CA GLU A 98 -0.01 7.14 11.28
C GLU A 98 1.22 7.98 10.92
N THR A 99 1.18 9.26 11.26
CA THR A 99 2.38 10.10 11.29
C THR A 99 2.79 10.23 12.74
N THR A 100 3.99 9.79 13.11
CA THR A 100 4.59 10.18 14.37
C THR A 100 4.70 11.71 14.37
N GLY A 101 3.99 12.35 15.29
CA GLY A 101 3.95 13.80 15.39
C GLY A 101 5.35 14.35 15.64
N ARG A 102 5.84 15.20 14.73
CA ARG A 102 6.44 16.43 15.23
C ARG A 102 5.27 17.32 15.60
N ASP A 103 5.21 17.64 16.87
CA ASP A 103 4.41 18.70 17.44
C ASP A 103 4.43 19.91 16.49
N THR A 104 3.25 20.30 15.99
CA THR A 104 3.09 21.52 15.19
C THR A 104 2.42 22.59 16.04
N THR A 105 2.80 22.75 17.30
CA THR A 105 2.78 24.10 17.88
C THR A 105 3.76 24.95 17.10
N ASP A 106 3.20 25.73 16.18
CA ASP A 106 3.66 27.03 15.72
C ASP A 106 5.01 27.49 16.27
N ARG A 107 6.08 27.20 15.52
CA ARG A 107 7.15 28.17 15.35
C ARG A 107 7.54 28.18 13.89
N MET A 108 7.09 29.22 13.19
CA MET A 108 7.75 29.71 11.99
C MET A 108 9.20 30.04 12.35
N GLU A 109 10.09 29.07 12.29
CA GLU A 109 11.48 29.39 12.02
C GLU A 109 11.57 29.60 10.51
N LEU A 110 11.63 30.88 10.14
CA LEU A 110 12.04 31.38 8.84
C LEU A 110 13.40 30.78 8.49
N LEU A 111 13.39 29.58 7.91
CA LEU A 111 14.55 29.05 7.20
C LEU A 111 14.73 29.93 5.98
N GLN A 112 15.80 30.73 6.01
CA GLN A 112 16.25 31.54 4.89
C GLN A 112 16.36 30.64 3.66
N VAL A 113 15.57 30.97 2.64
CA VAL A 113 15.51 30.23 1.38
C VAL A 113 16.71 30.64 0.54
N ASP A 114 17.53 29.67 0.17
CA ASP A 114 18.58 29.81 -0.83
C ASP A 114 17.95 30.15 -2.22
N PRO A 115 18.30 31.29 -2.85
CA PRO A 115 17.60 31.79 -4.04
C PRO A 115 17.66 30.88 -5.28
N ASP A 116 18.53 29.87 -5.31
CA ASP A 116 18.73 29.01 -6.49
C ASP A 116 17.91 27.71 -6.50
N THR A 117 16.98 27.54 -5.55
CA THR A 117 16.10 26.36 -5.55
C THR A 117 14.79 26.67 -6.30
N PRO A 118 14.45 25.99 -7.41
CA PRO A 118 13.20 26.22 -8.12
C PRO A 118 12.00 25.81 -7.25
N GLN A 119 11.40 26.79 -6.59
CA GLN A 119 10.18 26.64 -5.80
C GLN A 119 8.98 26.35 -6.70
N ARG A 120 8.52 25.09 -6.70
CA ARG A 120 7.09 24.81 -6.85
C ARG A 120 6.46 24.82 -5.46
N SER A 121 6.10 26.02 -5.02
CA SER A 121 5.35 26.29 -3.79
C SER A 121 3.90 25.81 -3.91
N GLU A 122 3.69 24.51 -3.78
CA GLU A 122 2.47 23.99 -3.17
C GLU A 122 2.81 23.59 -1.75
N MET A 123 2.51 24.44 -0.76
CA MET A 123 2.51 24.07 0.65
C MET A 123 1.49 22.94 0.87
N ARG A 124 1.93 21.70 0.65
CA ARG A 124 1.13 20.50 0.92
C ARG A 124 1.10 20.30 2.42
N ARG A 125 -0.02 20.68 3.05
CA ARG A 125 -0.30 20.35 4.46
C ARG A 125 0.04 18.87 4.72
N PRO A 126 0.76 18.52 5.79
CA PRO A 126 1.04 17.14 6.10
C PRO A 126 -0.29 16.40 6.32
N LEU A 127 -0.44 15.26 5.66
CA LEU A 127 -1.60 14.40 5.87
C LEU A 127 -1.61 13.93 7.32
N ARG A 128 -2.66 14.32 8.05
CA ARG A 128 -3.00 13.82 9.39
C ARG A 128 -3.32 12.32 9.30
N SER A 129 -3.08 11.56 10.36
CA SER A 129 -3.44 10.14 10.47
C SER A 129 -4.85 9.86 9.95
N GLY A 130 -5.05 8.70 9.36
CA GLY A 130 -6.34 8.36 8.77
C GLY A 130 -6.54 6.87 8.57
N THR A 131 -7.82 6.50 8.43
CA THR A 131 -8.25 5.15 8.09
C THR A 131 -9.10 5.21 6.83
N ILE A 132 -8.89 4.25 5.93
CA ILE A 132 -9.63 4.07 4.69
C ILE A 132 -10.16 2.64 4.72
N THR A 133 -11.43 2.48 4.41
CA THR A 133 -12.04 1.15 4.24
C THR A 133 -12.57 1.03 2.83
N VAL A 134 -12.10 0.00 2.11
CA VAL A 134 -12.59 -0.39 0.80
C VAL A 134 -13.38 -1.67 0.97
N ARG A 135 -14.62 -1.69 0.47
CA ARG A 135 -15.46 -2.89 0.45
C ARG A 135 -15.66 -3.30 -0.99
N TYR A 136 -15.41 -4.58 -1.26
CA TYR A 136 -15.63 -5.17 -2.57
C TYR A 136 -16.94 -5.96 -2.55
N SER A 137 -17.69 -5.89 -3.64
CA SER A 137 -18.93 -6.64 -3.82
C SER A 137 -19.11 -7.03 -5.28
N ASP A 138 -20.03 -7.97 -5.53
CA ASP A 138 -20.51 -8.32 -6.87
C ASP A 138 -19.40 -8.79 -7.83
N TYR A 139 -18.48 -9.59 -7.30
CA TYR A 139 -17.40 -10.17 -8.09
C TYR A 139 -17.93 -10.95 -9.30
N LYS A 140 -17.42 -10.59 -10.48
CA LYS A 140 -17.66 -11.28 -11.74
C LYS A 140 -16.33 -11.84 -12.24
N LEU A 141 -16.23 -13.16 -12.27
CA LEU A 141 -14.99 -13.87 -12.63
C LEU A 141 -15.08 -14.40 -14.05
N ASN A 142 -14.01 -14.23 -14.81
CA ASN A 142 -13.84 -14.81 -16.16
C ASN A 142 -15.02 -14.55 -17.11
N VAL A 143 -15.61 -13.35 -17.06
CA VAL A 143 -16.77 -12.98 -17.89
C VAL A 143 -16.42 -12.63 -19.34
N GLY A 144 -15.17 -12.83 -19.76
CA GLY A 144 -14.69 -12.46 -21.10
C GLY A 144 -14.69 -10.95 -21.31
N LEU A 145 -13.85 -10.24 -20.56
CA LEU A 145 -13.70 -8.80 -20.74
C LEU A 145 -13.04 -8.52 -22.11
N PRO A 146 -13.59 -7.60 -22.93
CA PRO A 146 -13.01 -7.24 -24.22
C PRO A 146 -11.62 -6.63 -24.07
N ASP A 147 -10.69 -6.99 -24.96
CA ASP A 147 -9.31 -6.50 -24.97
C ASP A 147 -9.23 -4.98 -25.18
N GLU A 148 -10.22 -4.41 -25.87
CA GLU A 148 -10.35 -2.97 -26.12
C GLU A 148 -10.43 -2.15 -24.81
N LEU A 149 -10.84 -2.75 -23.69
CA LEU A 149 -10.83 -2.10 -22.37
C LEU A 149 -9.43 -1.84 -21.83
N PHE A 150 -8.43 -2.55 -22.35
CA PHE A 150 -7.04 -2.49 -21.88
C PHE A 150 -6.13 -1.70 -22.83
N GLU A 151 -6.65 -1.22 -23.95
CA GLU A 151 -5.89 -0.38 -24.87
C GLU A 151 -5.66 1.02 -24.27
N GLN A 152 -4.42 1.49 -24.34
CA GLN A 152 -4.10 2.88 -23.96
C GLN A 152 -4.79 3.83 -24.93
N GLN A 153 -5.76 4.63 -24.44
CA GLN A 153 -6.27 5.76 -25.19
C GLN A 153 -5.14 6.77 -25.43
N ASN A 154 -4.51 6.68 -26.61
CA ASN A 154 -3.65 7.73 -27.15
C ASN A 154 -4.52 8.96 -27.39
N ARG A 155 -4.76 9.76 -26.34
CA ARG A 155 -5.31 11.10 -26.51
C ARG A 155 -4.22 11.96 -27.14
N PRO A 156 -4.38 12.47 -28.37
CA PRO A 156 -3.43 13.40 -28.91
C PRO A 156 -3.40 14.64 -28.01
N VAL A 157 -2.22 15.01 -27.56
CA VAL A 157 -1.96 16.30 -26.92
C VAL A 157 -2.24 17.35 -28.00
N GLN A 158 -3.36 18.06 -27.88
CA GLN A 158 -3.59 19.29 -28.65
C GLN A 158 -2.47 20.26 -28.27
N ARG A 159 -1.59 20.55 -29.23
CA ARG A 159 -0.57 21.60 -29.13
C ARG A 159 -1.19 22.96 -29.42
#